data_AF-A0A5K1K4B5-F1
#
_entry.id   AF-A0A5K1K4B5-F1
#
_cell.length_a   1.000
_cell.length_b   1.000
_cell.length_c   1.000
_cell.angle_alpha   90.00
_cell.angle_beta   90.00
_cell.angle_gamma   90.00
#
_symmetry.space_group_name_H-M   'P 1'
#
loop_
_entity.id
_entity.type
_entity.pdbx_description
1 polymer ?
#
loop_
_entity_poly.entity_id
_entity_poly.type
_entity_poly.pdbx_seq_one_letter_code
_entity_poly.pdbx_strand_id
1 'polypeptide(L)'
;DVWGRTVGPKVVAHLDERGVNWTSLDIVRINEAAADDDDVDDAWEETRGPVVLWIGVTPRSLARDDAHAAAFGCLEILRGYGITDIEVELRE
;
A
#
# COMPACT_ATOMS: atom_id res chain seq x y z
N ASP A 1 -16.11 -8.17 0.40
CA ASP A 1 -15.82 -6.92 -0.34
C ASP A 1 -15.06 -7.24 -1.64
N VAL A 2 -14.74 -6.23 -2.46
CA VAL A 2 -14.02 -6.39 -3.76
C VAL A 2 -12.54 -6.75 -3.53
N TRP A 3 -11.96 -6.23 -2.45
CA TRP A 3 -10.58 -6.48 -2.05
C TRP A 3 -10.35 -7.97 -1.77
N GLY A 4 -11.03 -8.53 -0.77
CA GLY A 4 -10.79 -9.91 -0.32
C GLY A 4 -11.15 -11.00 -1.34
N ARG A 5 -12.07 -10.71 -2.29
CA ARG A 5 -12.52 -11.71 -3.28
C ARG A 5 -11.81 -11.64 -4.62
N THR A 6 -11.16 -10.52 -4.94
CA THR A 6 -10.70 -10.28 -6.32
C THR A 6 -9.33 -9.63 -6.38
N VAL A 7 -9.16 -8.47 -5.75
CA VAL A 7 -7.95 -7.66 -5.90
C VAL A 7 -6.82 -8.19 -5.02
N GLY A 8 -7.09 -8.42 -3.74
CA GLY A 8 -6.11 -8.95 -2.79
C GLY A 8 -5.48 -10.28 -3.25
N PRO A 9 -6.26 -11.29 -3.69
CA PRO A 9 -5.70 -12.53 -4.23
C PRO A 9 -4.76 -12.34 -5.43
N LYS A 10 -5.03 -11.35 -6.30
CA LYS A 10 -4.14 -11.05 -7.44
C LYS A 10 -2.86 -10.37 -7.01
N VAL A 11 -2.92 -9.49 -6.02
CA VAL A 11 -1.72 -8.90 -5.40
C VAL A 11 -0.87 -9.99 -4.76
N VAL A 12 -1.47 -10.90 -4.00
CA VAL A 12 -0.75 -12.04 -3.39
C VAL A 12 -0.10 -12.91 -4.46
N ALA A 13 -0.86 -13.34 -5.48
CA ALA A 13 -0.32 -14.16 -6.56
C ALA A 13 0.86 -13.49 -7.26
N HIS A 14 0.79 -12.18 -7.47
CA HIS A 14 1.86 -11.40 -8.07
C HIS A 14 3.15 -11.35 -7.24
N LEU A 15 3.01 -11.22 -5.91
CA LEU A 15 4.13 -11.24 -4.96
C LEU A 15 4.75 -12.63 -4.90
N ASP A 16 3.92 -13.68 -4.87
CA ASP A 16 4.35 -15.08 -4.83
C ASP A 16 5.10 -15.46 -6.13
N GLU A 17 4.58 -15.05 -7.30
CA GLU A 17 5.23 -15.25 -8.61
C GLU A 17 6.61 -14.61 -8.70
N ARG A 18 6.83 -13.51 -7.96
CA ARG A 18 8.12 -12.80 -7.87
C ARG A 18 9.03 -13.35 -6.77
N GLY A 19 8.57 -14.31 -5.97
CA GLY A 19 9.32 -14.82 -4.83
C GLY A 19 9.54 -13.78 -3.73
N VAL A 20 8.63 -12.80 -3.60
CA VAL A 20 8.70 -11.82 -2.53
C VAL A 20 8.31 -12.47 -1.21
N ASN A 21 9.18 -12.41 -0.21
CA ASN A 21 8.89 -12.91 1.15
C ASN A 21 8.02 -11.90 1.94
N TRP A 22 6.79 -11.72 1.49
CA TRP A 22 5.82 -10.80 2.11
C TRP A 22 5.26 -11.36 3.43
N THR A 23 4.86 -10.45 4.33
CA THR A 23 4.39 -10.79 5.69
C THR A 23 3.00 -10.25 5.99
N SER A 24 2.60 -9.15 5.34
CA SER A 24 1.32 -8.48 5.56
C SER A 24 0.94 -7.62 4.35
N LEU A 25 -0.37 -7.41 4.18
CA LEU A 25 -0.97 -6.50 3.22
C LEU A 25 -1.98 -5.63 3.95
N ASP A 26 -1.67 -4.35 4.11
CA ASP A 26 -2.52 -3.40 4.83
C ASP A 26 -2.93 -2.25 3.91
N ILE A 27 -4.21 -1.88 3.96
CA ILE A 27 -4.69 -0.65 3.32
C ILE A 27 -4.75 0.41 4.40
N VAL A 28 -3.83 1.37 4.33
CA VAL A 28 -3.69 2.42 5.35
C VAL A 28 -3.83 3.80 4.74
N ARG A 29 -4.10 4.78 5.60
CA ARG A 29 -3.94 6.19 5.27
C ARG A 29 -3.03 6.79 6.34
N ILE A 30 -1.85 7.22 5.93
CA ILE A 30 -0.88 7.82 6.85
C ILE A 30 -1.09 9.32 6.79
N ASN A 31 -1.58 9.90 7.88
CA ASN A 31 -1.72 11.35 8.01
C ASN A 31 -0.52 11.88 8.81
N GLU A 32 -0.02 13.05 8.42
CA GLU A 32 0.85 13.83 9.29
C GLU A 32 0.01 14.27 10.50
N ALA A 33 0.52 14.06 11.71
CA ALA A 33 -0.16 14.55 12.89
C ALA A 33 -0.26 16.08 12.78
N ALA A 34 -1.48 16.63 12.90
CA ALA A 34 -1.62 18.07 13.07
C ALA A 34 -0.76 18.46 14.28
N ALA A 35 0.14 19.42 14.09
CA ALA A 35 0.85 20.03 15.22
C ALA A 35 -0.22 20.50 16.22
N ASP A 36 0.06 20.33 17.51
CA ASP A 36 -0.83 20.68 18.64
C ASP A 36 -1.22 22.18 18.60
N ASP A 37 -2.15 22.56 17.74
CA ASP A 37 -2.89 23.82 17.81
C ASP A 37 -4.33 23.43 18.17
N ASP A 38 -4.71 23.78 19.40
CA ASP A 38 -5.95 23.44 20.12
C ASP A 38 -7.27 23.91 19.45
N ASP A 39 -7.26 24.29 18.17
CA ASP A 39 -8.41 24.89 17.47
C ASP A 39 -8.62 24.31 16.08
N VAL A 40 -8.99 23.03 15.96
CA VAL A 40 -9.63 22.55 14.72
C VAL A 40 -10.47 21.30 14.96
N ASP A 41 -11.74 21.50 15.30
CA ASP A 41 -12.79 20.47 15.21
C ASP A 41 -13.02 19.99 13.75
N ASP A 42 -12.46 20.69 12.75
CA ASP A 42 -12.65 20.43 11.30
C ASP A 42 -11.36 20.08 10.51
N ALA A 43 -10.15 20.09 11.10
CA ALA A 43 -8.90 19.85 10.33
C ALA A 43 -8.70 18.41 9.82
N TRP A 44 -9.43 17.44 10.36
CA TRP A 44 -9.31 16.04 9.93
C TRP A 44 -9.84 15.79 8.51
N GLU A 45 -10.57 16.74 7.92
CA GLU A 45 -11.03 16.66 6.54
C GLU A 45 -10.07 17.28 5.52
N GLU A 46 -9.24 18.27 5.91
CA GLU A 46 -8.49 19.09 4.95
C GLU A 46 -7.13 18.49 4.51
N THR A 47 -6.55 17.54 5.24
CA THR A 47 -5.23 16.95 4.91
C THR A 47 -5.18 15.44 5.08
N ARG A 48 -6.10 14.73 4.43
CA ARG A 48 -6.03 13.26 4.33
C ARG A 48 -4.85 12.85 3.44
N GLY A 49 -3.83 12.22 4.02
CA GLY A 49 -2.70 11.64 3.28
C GLY A 49 -3.15 10.58 2.27
N PRO A 50 -2.29 10.12 1.35
CA PRO A 50 -2.66 9.16 0.32
C PRO A 50 -3.14 7.84 0.93
N VAL A 51 -4.01 7.13 0.20
CA VAL A 51 -4.27 5.71 0.51
C VAL A 51 -3.04 4.93 0.07
N VAL A 52 -2.53 4.07 0.94
CA VAL A 52 -1.34 3.26 0.67
C VAL A 52 -1.69 1.79 0.83
N LEU A 53 -1.42 0.99 -0.20
CA LEU A 53 -1.23 -0.45 -0.04
C LEU A 53 0.16 -0.67 0.53
N TRP A 54 0.21 -0.99 1.81
CA TRP A 54 1.44 -1.14 2.56
C TRP A 54 1.78 -2.63 2.72
N ILE A 55 2.85 -3.05 2.05
CA ILE A 55 3.26 -4.45 1.94
C ILE A 55 4.43 -4.68 2.89
N GLY A 56 4.21 -5.46 3.94
CA GLY A 56 5.29 -5.94 4.79
C GLY A 56 6.13 -6.98 4.07
N VAL A 57 7.46 -6.88 4.17
CA VAL A 57 8.41 -7.87 3.66
C VAL A 57 9.39 -8.28 4.75
N THR A 58 9.95 -9.48 4.65
CA THR A 58 10.98 -9.93 5.58
C THR A 58 12.24 -9.06 5.44
N PRO A 59 12.84 -8.56 6.53
CA PRO A 59 14.02 -7.70 6.44
C PRO A 59 15.19 -8.33 5.69
N ARG A 60 15.87 -7.54 4.85
CA ARG A 60 17.03 -7.97 4.03
C ARG A 60 16.73 -9.14 3.09
N SER A 61 15.45 -9.39 2.77
CA SER A 61 15.04 -10.50 1.91
C SER A 61 14.79 -10.11 0.45
N LEU A 62 14.74 -8.80 0.17
CA LEU A 62 14.35 -8.28 -1.15
C LEU A 62 15.34 -7.21 -1.61
N ALA A 63 15.88 -7.36 -2.82
CA ALA A 63 16.73 -6.35 -3.43
C ALA A 63 15.88 -5.13 -3.85
N ARG A 64 16.49 -3.94 -3.90
CA ARG A 64 15.80 -2.69 -4.25
C ARG A 64 15.09 -2.76 -5.59
N ASP A 65 15.74 -3.30 -6.62
CA ASP A 65 15.15 -3.35 -7.96
C ASP A 65 13.96 -4.32 -8.04
N ASP A 66 14.05 -5.45 -7.32
CA ASP A 66 12.94 -6.40 -7.19
C ASP A 66 11.78 -5.80 -6.38
N ALA A 67 12.07 -5.01 -5.35
CA ALA A 67 11.08 -4.27 -4.57
C ALA A 67 10.32 -3.27 -5.45
N HIS A 68 11.03 -2.51 -6.29
CA HIS A 68 10.38 -1.60 -7.24
C HIS A 68 9.51 -2.38 -8.25
N ALA A 69 10.04 -3.46 -8.82
CA ALA A 69 9.29 -4.28 -9.79
C ALA A 69 8.01 -4.90 -9.20
N ALA A 70 8.07 -5.33 -7.94
CA ALA A 70 6.91 -5.81 -7.20
C ALA A 70 5.89 -4.69 -6.92
N ALA A 71 6.34 -3.51 -6.45
CA ALA A 71 5.47 -2.37 -6.19
C ALA A 71 4.71 -1.92 -7.45
N PHE A 72 5.43 -1.74 -8.56
CA PHE A 72 4.82 -1.30 -9.82
C PHE A 72 3.84 -2.33 -10.36
N GLY A 73 4.15 -3.62 -10.27
CA GLY A 73 3.24 -4.65 -10.74
C GLY A 73 1.96 -4.74 -9.90
N CYS A 74 2.06 -4.56 -8.58
CA CYS A 74 0.90 -4.37 -7.71
C CYS A 74 0.07 -3.14 -8.11
N LEU A 75 0.71 -2.01 -8.40
CA LEU A 75 0.04 -0.79 -8.84
C LEU A 75 -0.72 -1.01 -10.16
N GLU A 76 -0.13 -1.71 -11.13
CA GLU A 76 -0.80 -2.05 -12.40
C GLU A 76 -2.00 -2.98 -12.20
N ILE A 77 -1.92 -3.93 -11.26
CA ILE A 77 -3.08 -4.75 -10.86
C ILE A 77 -4.20 -3.86 -10.34
N LEU A 78 -3.90 -2.95 -9.41
CA LEU A 78 -4.88 -2.02 -8.81
C LEU A 78 -5.54 -1.14 -9.88
N ARG A 79 -4.74 -0.58 -10.80
CA ARG A 79 -5.21 0.20 -11.95
C ARG A 79 -6.14 -0.59 -12.85
N GLY A 80 -5.85 -1.88 -13.08
CA GLY A 80 -6.72 -2.78 -13.84
C GLY A 80 -8.12 -2.97 -13.24
N TYR A 81 -8.31 -2.65 -11.96
CA TYR A 81 -9.60 -2.64 -11.26
C TYR A 81 -10.20 -1.23 -11.08
N GLY A 82 -9.60 -0.20 -11.69
CA GLY A 82 -10.02 1.19 -11.54
C GLY A 82 -9.63 1.83 -10.21
N ILE A 83 -8.74 1.20 -9.44
CA ILE A 83 -8.21 1.76 -8.19
C ILE A 83 -6.96 2.57 -8.55
N THR A 84 -7.14 3.87 -8.76
CA THR A 84 -6.08 4.76 -9.28
C THR A 84 -5.54 5.75 -8.25
N ASP A 85 -6.28 6.01 -7.18
CA ASP A 85 -5.91 6.93 -6.09
C ASP A 85 -5.32 6.13 -4.91
N ILE A 86 -4.24 5.41 -5.18
CA ILE A 86 -3.55 4.56 -4.21
C ILE A 86 -2.06 4.48 -4.54
N GLU A 87 -1.24 4.54 -3.49
CA GLU A 87 0.21 4.29 -3.56
C GLU A 87 0.52 2.86 -3.13
N VAL A 88 1.64 2.31 -3.59
CA VAL A 88 2.11 0.98 -3.18
C VAL A 88 3.50 1.14 -2.58
N GLU A 89 3.63 0.73 -1.31
CA GLU A 89 4.88 0.83 -0.57
C GLU A 89 5.26 -0.51 0.05
N LEU A 90 6.55 -0.80 0.09
CA LEU A 90 7.12 -1.95 0.77
C LEU A 90 7.83 -1.49 2.04
N ARG A 91 7.60 -2.20 3.15
CA ARG A 91 8.26 -1.96 4.44
C ARG A 91 8.93 -3.23 4.96
N GLU A 92 10.08 -3.08 5.58
CA GLU A 92 10.75 -4.14 6.35
C GLU A 92 10.34 -4.13 7.83
#